data_AF-K9X3H6-F1
#
_entry.id   AF-K9X3H6-F1
#
_cell.length_a   1.000
_cell.length_b   1.000
_cell.length_c   1.000
_cell.angle_alpha   90.00
_cell.angle_beta   90.00
_cell.angle_gamma   90.00
#
_symmetry.space_group_name_H-M   'P 1'
#
loop_
_entity.id
_entity.type
_entity.pdbx_description
1 polymer ?
#
loop_
_entity_poly.entity_id
_entity_poly.type
_entity_poly.pdbx_seq_one_letter_code
_entity_poly.pdbx_strand_id
1 'polypeptide(L)'
;MIKQGSNLKCVGIFLSNFSAYALGILSYFIPLYPYEWSDEPSLAEQVDSDSSLVILCLSGLGLFCAGLASIVSYRSISIKSRLQSLKGLVPSIGALVLCSYRFIQVLPFYTG
;
A
#
# COMPACT_ATOMS: atom_id res chain seq x y z
N MET A 1 -27.92 3.06 22.82
CA MET A 1 -27.37 2.04 21.89
C MET A 1 -26.57 2.64 20.70
N ILE A 2 -25.78 3.71 20.87
CA ILE A 2 -25.12 4.41 19.73
C ILE A 2 -23.60 4.13 19.61
N LYS A 3 -22.97 3.47 20.60
CA LYS A 3 -21.49 3.29 20.62
C LYS A 3 -20.95 2.14 19.75
N GLN A 4 -21.75 1.13 19.39
CA GLN A 4 -21.23 -0.06 18.68
C GLN A 4 -20.76 0.25 17.24
N GLY A 5 -21.47 1.10 16.50
CA GLY A 5 -21.12 1.43 15.11
C GLY A 5 -19.84 2.24 14.94
N SER A 6 -19.39 2.95 15.98
CA SER A 6 -18.15 3.73 15.95
C SER A 6 -16.91 2.86 16.14
N ASN A 7 -17.00 1.84 16.99
CA ASN A 7 -15.89 0.93 17.28
C ASN A 7 -15.56 0.04 16.08
N LEU A 8 -16.58 -0.48 15.38
CA LEU A 8 -16.39 -1.32 14.20
C LEU A 8 -15.65 -0.57 13.08
N LYS A 9 -15.98 0.71 12.86
CA LYS A 9 -15.32 1.58 11.88
C LYS A 9 -13.85 1.82 12.23
N CYS A 10 -13.54 2.09 13.50
CA CYS A 10 -12.17 2.31 13.94
C CYS A 10 -11.31 1.05 13.78
N VAL A 11 -11.86 -0.12 14.14
CA VAL A 11 -11.17 -1.41 13.94
C VAL A 11 -10.94 -1.68 12.45
N GLY A 12 -11.93 -1.41 11.60
CA GLY A 12 -11.80 -1.53 10.15
C GLY A 12 -10.71 -0.62 9.57
N ILE A 13 -10.66 0.66 9.99
CA ILE A 13 -9.61 1.61 9.57
C ILE A 13 -8.22 1.11 10.00
N PHE A 14 -8.09 0.63 11.25
CA PHE A 14 -6.82 0.15 11.76
C PHE A 14 -6.33 -1.09 11.00
N LEU A 15 -7.21 -2.08 10.80
CA LEU A 15 -6.91 -3.29 10.05
C LEU A 15 -6.55 -2.98 8.59
N SER A 16 -7.31 -2.12 7.92
CA SER A 16 -7.02 -1.75 6.53
C SER A 16 -5.67 -1.04 6.39
N ASN A 17 -5.33 -0.14 7.33
CA ASN A 17 -4.03 0.50 7.34
C ASN A 17 -2.90 -0.49 7.65
N PHE A 18 -3.10 -1.37 8.62
CA PHE A 18 -2.12 -2.40 8.95
C PHE A 18 -1.83 -3.30 7.74
N SER A 19 -2.88 -3.77 7.05
CA SER A 19 -2.73 -4.55 5.82
C SER A 19 -2.03 -3.77 4.72
N ALA A 20 -2.36 -2.48 4.53
CA ALA A 20 -1.70 -1.64 3.54
C ALA A 20 -0.19 -1.46 3.84
N TYR A 21 0.17 -1.22 5.10
CA TYR A 21 1.58 -1.17 5.51
C TYR A 21 2.28 -2.51 5.33
N ALA A 22 1.65 -3.62 5.69
CA ALA A 22 2.22 -4.95 5.52
C ALA A 22 2.50 -5.24 4.04
N LEU A 23 1.53 -4.99 3.17
CA LEU A 23 1.68 -5.15 1.71
C LEU A 23 2.76 -4.23 1.15
N GLY A 24 2.77 -2.96 1.58
CA GLY A 24 3.79 -1.99 1.20
C GLY A 24 5.18 -2.46 1.61
N ILE A 25 5.40 -2.83 2.87
CA ILE A 25 6.69 -3.31 3.38
C ILE A 25 7.13 -4.60 2.67
N LEU A 26 6.22 -5.58 2.51
CA LEU A 26 6.52 -6.83 1.79
C LEU A 26 7.01 -6.57 0.36
N SER A 27 6.45 -5.57 -0.31
CA SER A 27 6.88 -5.21 -1.67
C SER A 27 8.30 -4.63 -1.76
N TYR A 28 8.90 -4.18 -0.64
CA TYR A 28 10.32 -3.80 -0.56
C TYR A 28 11.25 -4.99 -0.30
N PHE A 29 10.74 -6.07 0.28
CA PHE A 29 11.51 -7.29 0.49
C PHE A 29 11.68 -8.12 -0.79
N ILE A 30 10.81 -7.90 -1.79
CA ILE A 30 10.96 -8.53 -3.09
C ILE A 30 12.07 -7.80 -3.86
N PRO A 31 13.19 -8.48 -4.14
CA PRO A 31 14.29 -7.85 -4.84
C PRO A 31 13.94 -7.64 -6.32
N LEU A 32 14.44 -6.54 -6.87
CA LEU A 32 14.43 -6.26 -8.30
C LEU A 32 15.85 -6.59 -8.80
N TYR A 33 16.14 -7.88 -8.98
CA TYR A 33 17.44 -8.28 -9.54
C TYR A 33 17.37 -8.29 -11.07
N PRO A 34 18.42 -7.82 -11.76
CA PRO A 34 18.63 -8.14 -13.16
C PRO A 34 18.81 -9.66 -13.33
N TYR A 35 18.53 -10.21 -14.52
CA TYR A 35 18.83 -11.61 -14.85
C TYR A 35 20.36 -11.86 -14.89
N GLU A 36 21.03 -11.92 -13.74
CA GLU A 36 22.46 -12.23 -13.66
C GLU A 36 22.78 -13.69 -14.03
N TRP A 37 21.76 -14.56 -14.05
CA TRP A 37 21.88 -15.99 -14.31
C TRP A 37 21.64 -16.38 -15.78
N SER A 38 21.26 -15.43 -16.64
CA SER A 38 21.19 -15.68 -18.08
C SER A 38 22.54 -15.35 -18.73
N ASP A 39 23.11 -16.29 -19.50
CA ASP A 39 24.32 -16.08 -20.31
C ASP A 39 24.13 -15.06 -21.45
N GLU A 40 22.94 -14.46 -21.55
CA GLU A 40 22.55 -13.55 -22.61
C GLU A 40 22.75 -12.09 -22.15
N PRO A 41 23.73 -11.34 -22.71
CA PRO A 41 24.09 -10.00 -22.23
C PRO A 41 22.98 -8.97 -22.43
N SER A 42 22.00 -9.23 -23.30
CA SER A 42 20.81 -8.38 -23.47
C SER A 42 19.77 -8.52 -22.36
N LEU A 43 19.81 -9.62 -21.59
CA LEU A 43 18.92 -9.90 -20.46
C LEU A 43 19.55 -9.54 -19.12
N ALA A 44 20.89 -9.48 -19.05
CA ALA A 44 21.65 -9.18 -17.85
C ALA A 44 21.33 -7.81 -17.19
N GLU A 45 20.73 -6.86 -17.91
CA GLU A 45 20.27 -5.57 -17.37
C GLU A 45 18.73 -5.50 -17.20
N GLN A 46 17.99 -6.50 -17.65
CA GLN A 46 16.53 -6.52 -17.55
C GLN A 46 16.09 -7.02 -16.18
N VAL A 47 15.22 -6.25 -15.53
CA VAL A 47 14.56 -6.63 -14.28
C VAL A 47 13.53 -7.72 -14.56
N ASP A 48 13.45 -8.71 -13.68
CA ASP A 48 12.47 -9.78 -13.80
C ASP A 48 11.01 -9.26 -13.80
N SER A 49 10.32 -9.49 -14.92
CA SER A 49 8.95 -9.02 -15.16
C SER A 49 7.99 -9.62 -14.13
N ASP A 50 8.17 -10.88 -13.74
CA ASP A 50 7.32 -11.56 -12.76
C ASP A 50 7.45 -10.90 -11.37
N SER A 51 8.68 -10.64 -10.94
CA SER A 51 8.97 -9.91 -9.70
C SER A 51 8.36 -8.51 -9.72
N SER A 52 8.45 -7.80 -10.85
CA SER A 52 7.86 -6.47 -11.02
C SER A 52 6.33 -6.49 -10.95
N LEU A 53 5.68 -7.50 -11.56
CA LEU A 53 4.23 -7.70 -11.50
C LEU A 53 3.75 -7.95 -10.07
N VAL A 54 4.43 -8.81 -9.32
CA VAL A 54 4.06 -9.10 -7.92
C VAL A 54 4.17 -7.83 -7.06
N ILE A 55 5.22 -7.03 -7.24
CA ILE A 55 5.39 -5.77 -6.50
C ILE A 55 4.28 -4.77 -6.86
N LEU A 56 3.91 -4.66 -8.14
CA LEU A 56 2.81 -3.81 -8.59
C LEU A 56 1.46 -4.27 -8.01
N CYS A 57 1.19 -5.57 -8.00
CA CYS A 57 -0.03 -6.14 -7.39
C CYS A 57 -0.09 -5.86 -5.88
N LEU A 58 1.00 -6.10 -5.15
CA LEU A 58 1.06 -5.85 -3.70
C LEU A 58 0.88 -4.37 -3.38
N SER A 59 1.58 -3.49 -4.11
CA SER A 59 1.50 -2.04 -3.93
C SER A 59 0.11 -1.51 -4.31
N GLY A 60 -0.50 -2.02 -5.38
CA GLY A 60 -1.84 -1.67 -5.81
C GLY A 60 -2.92 -2.08 -4.81
N LEU A 61 -2.84 -3.30 -4.27
CA LEU A 61 -3.74 -3.76 -3.19
C LEU A 61 -3.54 -2.92 -1.92
N GLY A 62 -2.29 -2.58 -1.59
CA GLY A 62 -1.97 -1.68 -0.47
C GLY A 62 -2.60 -0.30 -0.65
N LEU A 63 -2.50 0.29 -1.85
CA LEU A 63 -3.16 1.55 -2.19
C LEU A 63 -4.68 1.48 -2.05
N PHE A 64 -5.29 0.40 -2.52
CA PHE A 64 -6.73 0.20 -2.40
C PHE A 64 -7.17 0.14 -0.93
N CYS A 65 -6.46 -0.65 -0.10
CA CYS A 65 -6.73 -0.74 1.34
C CYS A 65 -6.55 0.61 2.06
N ALA A 66 -5.46 1.33 1.78
CA ALA A 66 -5.18 2.64 2.38
C ALA A 66 -6.18 3.71 1.90
N GLY A 67 -6.60 3.65 0.63
CA GLY A 67 -7.61 4.53 0.05
C GLY A 67 -8.97 4.35 0.73
N LEU A 68 -9.42 3.11 0.90
CA LEU A 68 -10.65 2.82 1.65
C LEU A 68 -10.56 3.29 3.11
N ALA A 69 -9.43 3.04 3.78
CA ALA A 69 -9.20 3.50 5.15
C ALA A 69 -9.25 5.04 5.26
N SER A 70 -8.65 5.73 4.30
CA SER A 70 -8.64 7.20 4.21
C SER A 70 -10.05 7.76 3.98
N ILE A 71 -10.82 7.20 3.04
CA ILE A 71 -12.21 7.62 2.76
C ILE A 71 -13.10 7.44 3.99
N VAL A 72 -13.01 6.29 4.65
CA VAL A 72 -13.81 6.01 5.85
C VAL A 72 -13.39 6.91 7.02
N SER A 73 -12.09 7.17 7.18
CA SER A 73 -11.55 8.09 8.18
C SER A 73 -12.05 9.52 7.94
N TYR A 74 -12.02 9.98 6.68
CA TYR A 74 -12.48 11.32 6.27
C TYR A 74 -13.98 11.50 6.49
N ARG A 75 -14.81 10.52 6.09
CA ARG A 75 -16.27 10.55 6.32
C ARG A 75 -16.67 10.49 7.79
N SER A 76 -15.77 10.03 8.66
CA SER A 76 -16.01 9.94 10.10
C SER A 76 -15.57 11.20 10.88
N ILE A 77 -15.09 12.25 10.20
CA ILE A 77 -14.73 13.53 10.83
C ILE A 77 -15.99 14.23 11.34
N SER A 78 -16.30 14.08 12.62
CA SER A 78 -17.21 14.98 13.35
C SER A 78 -16.42 15.99 14.17
N ILE A 79 -16.93 17.21 14.32
CA ILE A 79 -16.28 18.36 14.99
C ILE A 79 -15.79 18.02 16.42
N LYS A 80 -16.50 17.14 17.16
CA LYS A 80 -16.09 16.68 18.51
C LYS A 80 -15.06 15.53 18.51
N SER A 81 -14.79 14.91 17.36
CA SER A 81 -13.96 13.69 17.20
C SER A 81 -12.68 13.90 16.39
N ARG A 82 -12.31 15.15 16.09
CA ARG A 82 -11.15 15.51 15.23
C ARG A 82 -9.87 14.76 15.61
N LEU A 83 -9.57 14.63 16.90
CA LEU A 83 -8.37 13.95 17.36
C LEU A 83 -8.36 12.44 17.05
N GLN A 84 -9.51 11.77 17.11
CA GLN A 84 -9.63 10.35 16.76
C GLN A 84 -9.57 10.13 15.25
N SER A 85 -10.19 11.02 14.47
CA SER A 85 -10.13 10.92 13.01
C SER A 85 -8.72 11.20 12.47
N LEU A 86 -7.98 12.16 13.05
CA LEU A 86 -6.58 12.40 12.72
C LEU A 86 -5.69 11.17 12.95
N LYS A 87 -5.94 10.40 14.02
CA LYS A 87 -5.21 9.14 14.30
C LYS A 87 -5.44 8.06 13.23
N GLY A 88 -6.56 8.08 12.52
CA GLY A 88 -6.82 7.18 11.39
C GLY A 88 -6.31 7.74 10.06
N LEU A 89 -6.38 9.06 9.87
CA LEU A 89 -6.00 9.73 8.62
C LEU A 89 -4.48 9.71 8.40
N VAL A 90 -3.68 10.06 9.42
CA VAL A 90 -2.21 10.10 9.34
C VAL A 90 -1.62 8.76 8.88
N PRO A 91 -1.93 7.61 9.51
CA PRO A 91 -1.39 6.34 9.04
C PRO A 91 -1.90 5.98 7.63
N SER A 92 -3.12 6.37 7.27
CA SER A 92 -3.66 6.15 5.90
C SER A 92 -2.85 6.91 4.85
N ILE A 93 -2.52 8.18 5.14
CA ILE A 93 -1.67 8.98 4.25
C ILE A 93 -0.28 8.36 4.13
N GLY A 94 0.33 7.94 5.24
CA GLY A 94 1.64 7.30 5.21
C GLY A 94 1.65 5.99 4.40
N ALA A 95 0.61 5.16 4.54
CA ALA A 95 0.45 3.93 3.77
C ALA A 95 0.26 4.22 2.27
N LEU A 96 -0.53 5.25 1.93
CA LEU A 96 -0.70 5.71 0.55
C LEU A 96 0.62 6.15 -0.06
N VAL A 97 1.42 6.93 0.67
CA VAL A 97 2.73 7.41 0.19
C VAL A 97 3.69 6.24 -0.02
N LEU A 98 3.77 5.32 0.95
CA LEU A 98 4.65 4.14 0.86
C LEU A 98 4.32 3.28 -0.37
N CYS A 99 3.03 2.95 -0.55
CA CYS A 99 2.59 2.11 -1.66
C CYS A 99 2.67 2.85 -3.00
N SER A 100 2.34 4.15 -3.05
CA SER A 100 2.43 4.95 -4.28
C SER A 100 3.87 5.07 -4.75
N TYR A 101 4.79 5.36 -3.83
CA TYR A 101 6.20 5.50 -4.14
C TYR A 101 6.75 4.20 -4.73
N ARG A 102 6.45 3.06 -4.10
CA ARG A 102 6.92 1.76 -4.58
C ARG A 102 6.27 1.38 -5.92
N PHE A 103 4.98 1.65 -6.09
CA PHE A 103 4.28 1.42 -7.35
C PHE A 103 4.92 2.21 -8.50
N ILE A 104 5.13 3.53 -8.32
CA ILE A 104 5.75 4.40 -9.32
C ILE A 104 7.20 3.99 -9.60
N GLN A 105 7.94 3.55 -8.58
CA GLN A 105 9.31 3.09 -8.75
C GLN A 105 9.39 1.85 -9.65
N VAL A 106 8.42 0.92 -9.55
CA VAL A 106 8.46 -0.34 -10.28
C VAL A 106 7.75 -0.29 -11.64
N LEU A 107 6.79 0.62 -11.81
CA LEU A 107 6.00 0.77 -13.03
C LEU A 107 6.84 0.85 -14.33
N PRO A 108 7.98 1.56 -14.40
CA PRO A 108 8.79 1.65 -15.62
C PRO A 108 9.48 0.34 -16.02
N PHE A 109 9.67 -0.58 -15.07
CA PHE A 109 10.34 -1.85 -15.30
C PHE A 109 9.38 -2.97 -15.72
N TYR A 110 8.07 -2.75 -15.61
CA TYR A 110 7.06 -3.71 -16.02
C TYR A 110 6.78 -3.62 -17.52
N THR A 111 7.07 -4.70 -18.25
CA THR A 111 6.99 -4.71 -19.72
C THR A 111 5.70 -5.32 -20.29
N GLY A 112 4.81 -5.88 -19.45
CA GLY A 112 3.50 -6.41 -19.88
C GLY A 112 3.57 -7.79 -20.49
#